data_AF-A0A7S1U5X9-F1
#
_entry.id   AF-A0A7S1U5X9-F1
#
_cell.length_a   1.000
_cell.length_b   1.000
_cell.length_c   1.000
_cell.angle_alpha   90.00
_cell.angle_beta   90.00
_cell.angle_gamma   90.00
#
_symmetry.space_group_name_H-M   'P 1'
#
loop_
_entity.id
_entity.type
_entity.pdbx_description
1 polymer ?
#
loop_
_entity_poly.entity_id
_entity_poly.type
_entity_poly.pdbx_seq_one_letter_code
_entity_poly.pdbx_strand_id
1 'polypeptide(L)'
;DARTPRMFFDENEGLPMPWRQKLSSFEKLLLVRYWSPRSLLPAMQEYVCETLGRAFTPPLPVDHVGNVFKDMTATTPCVLIAGDGADPMGAVMSLARAQNADKRMFIVSLGGGQEGRAAEMIEKGKRFGAWVVLQNLHLAPSFFPHLERVVGIIQDTQDLGENFRLFLISATVDSFPVSVLRCSCKLACEAASGVRSNMTLILDSHVTPTLLSRFDDDKVQLPLALFNPVDEVGTVIEHDSESDSESDGDDPTKQLAALTTAPITRPKSLTPTATMMRGGFQK
;
A
#
# COMPACT_ATOMS: atom_id res chain seq x y z
N ASP A 1 -13.39 -30.90 -34.96
CA ASP A 1 -12.30 -29.89 -34.95
C ASP A 1 -12.82 -28.47 -35.02
N ALA A 2 -13.28 -27.97 -33.88
CA ALA A 2 -13.60 -26.56 -33.69
C ALA A 2 -12.29 -25.77 -33.59
N ARG A 3 -11.74 -25.38 -34.74
CA ARG A 3 -10.63 -24.44 -34.80
C ARG A 3 -11.14 -23.09 -34.31
N THR A 4 -10.89 -22.78 -33.04
CA THR A 4 -10.95 -21.43 -32.50
C THR A 4 -10.15 -20.53 -33.45
N PRO A 5 -10.76 -19.49 -34.07
CA PRO A 5 -10.03 -18.66 -35.00
C PRO A 5 -9.03 -17.82 -34.21
N ARG A 6 -7.81 -18.33 -34.08
CA ARG A 6 -6.62 -17.66 -33.53
C ARG A 6 -6.17 -16.43 -34.35
N MET A 7 -6.92 -16.00 -35.36
CA MET A 7 -6.45 -15.10 -36.42
C MET A 7 -6.98 -13.67 -36.39
N PHE A 8 -7.84 -13.24 -35.45
CA PHE A 8 -8.49 -11.93 -35.60
C PHE A 8 -7.98 -10.81 -34.68
N PHE A 9 -7.06 -11.13 -33.78
CA PHE A 9 -6.39 -10.15 -32.94
C PHE A 9 -5.01 -10.70 -32.58
N ASP A 10 -4.07 -10.59 -33.51
CA ASP A 10 -2.69 -10.48 -33.05
C ASP A 10 -2.64 -9.22 -32.16
N GLU A 11 -1.96 -9.23 -31.02
CA GLU A 11 -1.96 -8.09 -30.08
C GLU A 11 -1.48 -6.77 -30.76
N ASN A 12 -0.86 -6.88 -31.95
CA ASN A 12 -0.44 -5.76 -32.80
C ASN A 12 -1.35 -5.45 -34.02
N GLU A 13 -2.26 -6.35 -34.41
CA GLU A 13 -3.12 -6.17 -35.59
C GLU A 13 -4.59 -6.14 -35.13
N GLY A 14 -5.07 -4.93 -34.78
CA GLY A 14 -6.44 -4.72 -34.32
C GLY A 14 -7.52 -5.17 -35.33
N LEU A 15 -8.80 -4.98 -34.98
CA LEU A 15 -9.97 -5.43 -35.77
C LEU A 15 -9.79 -5.37 -37.31
N PRO A 16 -10.15 -6.42 -38.05
CA PRO A 16 -10.09 -6.40 -39.51
C PRO A 16 -11.07 -5.36 -40.09
N MET A 17 -10.70 -4.77 -41.22
CA MET A 17 -11.61 -3.96 -42.03
C MET A 17 -12.73 -4.85 -42.60
N PRO A 18 -14.00 -4.39 -42.66
CA PRO A 18 -14.50 -3.03 -42.42
C PRO A 18 -14.93 -2.75 -40.98
N TRP A 19 -14.88 -3.74 -40.09
CA TRP A 19 -15.41 -3.64 -38.72
C TRP A 19 -14.68 -2.58 -37.88
N ARG A 20 -13.39 -2.35 -38.16
CA ARG A 20 -12.62 -1.27 -37.54
C ARG A 20 -13.22 0.13 -37.75
N GLN A 21 -13.84 0.38 -38.90
CA GLN A 21 -14.43 1.69 -39.25
C GLN A 21 -15.93 1.77 -38.96
N LYS A 22 -16.65 0.65 -39.00
CA LYS A 22 -18.10 0.63 -38.80
C LYS A 22 -18.52 0.62 -37.33
N LEU A 23 -17.65 0.13 -36.44
CA LEU A 23 -17.95 -0.02 -35.02
C LEU A 23 -17.46 1.18 -34.21
N SER A 24 -18.29 1.63 -33.27
CA SER A 24 -17.91 2.57 -32.22
C SER A 24 -16.89 1.96 -31.25
N SER A 25 -16.10 2.79 -30.55
CA SER A 25 -15.11 2.28 -29.58
C SER A 25 -15.74 1.42 -28.48
N PHE A 26 -17.00 1.69 -28.09
CA PHE A 26 -17.74 0.86 -27.14
C PHE A 26 -18.16 -0.50 -27.73
N GLU A 27 -18.63 -0.54 -28.98
CA GLU A 27 -18.96 -1.81 -29.65
C GLU A 27 -17.71 -2.67 -29.86
N LYS A 28 -16.56 -2.07 -30.15
CA LYS A 28 -15.26 -2.78 -30.21
C LYS A 28 -14.92 -3.42 -28.86
N LEU A 29 -15.18 -2.73 -27.76
CA LEU A 29 -14.96 -3.26 -26.41
C LEU A 29 -15.86 -4.47 -26.10
N LEU A 30 -17.13 -4.46 -26.56
CA LEU A 30 -18.03 -5.61 -26.43
C LEU A 30 -17.50 -6.84 -27.17
N LEU A 31 -16.90 -6.66 -28.34
CA LEU A 31 -16.25 -7.74 -29.08
C LEU A 31 -15.02 -8.29 -28.34
N VAL A 32 -14.19 -7.42 -27.75
CA VAL A 32 -13.07 -7.83 -26.91
C VAL A 32 -13.55 -8.63 -25.70
N ARG A 33 -14.64 -8.20 -25.04
CA ARG A 33 -15.23 -8.93 -23.91
C ARG A 33 -15.66 -10.35 -24.29
N TYR A 34 -16.18 -10.55 -25.49
CA TYR A 34 -16.64 -11.87 -25.95
C TYR A 34 -15.49 -12.78 -26.41
N TRP A 35 -14.52 -12.25 -27.15
CA TRP A 35 -13.45 -13.06 -27.75
C TRP A 35 -12.16 -13.15 -26.95
N SER A 36 -11.77 -12.09 -26.23
CA SER A 36 -10.57 -12.07 -25.39
C SER A 36 -10.82 -11.38 -24.05
N PRO A 37 -11.43 -12.08 -23.08
CA PRO A 37 -11.62 -11.56 -21.73
C PRO A 37 -10.31 -11.10 -21.06
N ARG A 38 -9.19 -11.73 -21.42
CA ARG A 38 -7.85 -11.39 -20.91
C ARG A 38 -7.39 -10.00 -21.36
N SER A 39 -7.76 -9.58 -22.57
CA SER A 39 -7.43 -8.26 -23.13
C SER A 39 -8.45 -7.19 -22.77
N LEU A 40 -9.50 -7.52 -22.00
CA LEU A 40 -10.57 -6.59 -21.67
C LEU A 40 -10.06 -5.41 -20.83
N LEU A 41 -9.27 -5.66 -19.80
CA LEU A 41 -8.75 -4.61 -18.92
C LEU A 41 -7.91 -3.56 -19.67
N PRO A 42 -6.90 -3.92 -20.49
CA PRO A 42 -6.16 -2.94 -21.27
C PRO A 42 -7.03 -2.24 -22.33
N ALA A 43 -7.96 -2.96 -22.98
CA ALA A 43 -8.89 -2.34 -23.94
C ALA A 43 -9.86 -1.34 -23.26
N MET A 44 -10.30 -1.61 -22.02
CA MET A 44 -11.10 -0.68 -21.23
C MET A 44 -10.30 0.57 -20.86
N GLN A 45 -9.02 0.41 -20.49
CA GLN A 45 -8.14 1.54 -20.18
C GLN A 45 -7.91 2.43 -21.41
N GLU A 46 -7.71 1.82 -22.58
CA GLU A 46 -7.58 2.55 -23.85
C GLU A 46 -8.88 3.28 -24.20
N TYR A 47 -10.04 2.63 -24.06
CA TYR A 47 -11.35 3.25 -24.26
C TYR A 47 -11.56 4.47 -23.34
N VAL A 48 -11.23 4.36 -22.05
CA VAL A 48 -11.32 5.48 -21.10
C VAL A 48 -10.35 6.58 -21.48
N CYS A 49 -9.13 6.24 -21.90
CA CYS A 49 -8.14 7.19 -22.37
C CYS A 49 -8.61 7.96 -23.62
N GLU A 50 -9.26 7.29 -24.58
CA GLU A 50 -9.81 7.92 -25.78
C GLU A 50 -11.00 8.83 -25.48
N THR A 51 -11.88 8.42 -24.55
CA THR A 51 -13.15 9.11 -24.29
C THR A 51 -13.05 10.23 -23.25
N LEU A 52 -12.32 10.00 -22.15
CA LEU A 52 -12.18 10.95 -21.04
C LEU A 52 -10.79 11.60 -20.98
N GLY A 53 -9.81 11.03 -21.68
CA GLY A 53 -8.43 11.50 -21.69
C GLY A 53 -7.52 10.75 -20.71
N ARG A 54 -6.20 10.93 -20.88
CA ARG A 54 -5.16 10.23 -20.10
C ARG A 54 -5.22 10.46 -18.60
N ALA A 55 -5.85 11.54 -18.14
CA ALA A 55 -6.00 11.85 -16.71
C ALA A 55 -6.90 10.86 -15.96
N PHE A 56 -7.75 10.12 -16.68
CA PHE A 56 -8.70 9.15 -16.11
C PHE A 56 -8.24 7.70 -16.28
N THR A 57 -7.10 7.48 -16.91
CA THR A 57 -6.42 6.19 -16.97
C THR A 57 -5.51 6.10 -15.75
N PRO A 58 -5.39 4.93 -15.07
CA PRO A 58 -4.57 4.83 -13.86
C PRO A 58 -3.14 5.35 -14.11
N PRO A 59 -2.70 6.39 -13.39
CA PRO A 59 -1.32 6.85 -13.50
C PRO A 59 -0.36 5.82 -12.90
N LEU A 60 0.87 5.76 -13.44
CA LEU A 60 1.99 5.09 -12.76
C LEU A 60 2.14 5.64 -11.32
N PRO A 61 2.63 4.83 -10.36
CA PRO A 61 2.60 5.22 -8.96
C PRO A 61 3.46 6.47 -8.74
N VAL A 62 2.81 7.56 -8.37
CA VAL A 62 3.41 8.81 -7.94
C VAL A 62 2.75 9.21 -6.63
N ASP A 63 3.56 9.34 -5.58
CA ASP A 63 3.24 9.78 -4.22
C ASP A 63 1.78 10.16 -3.97
N HIS A 64 0.97 9.14 -3.71
CA HIS A 64 -0.49 9.31 -3.61
C HIS A 64 -0.87 10.17 -2.39
N VAL A 65 -0.14 10.06 -1.27
CA VAL A 65 -0.44 10.78 -0.04
C VAL A 65 -0.12 12.28 -0.16
N GLY A 66 0.96 12.64 -0.87
CA GLY A 66 1.36 14.04 -1.07
C GLY A 66 0.39 14.83 -1.95
N ASN A 67 -0.26 14.16 -2.91
CA ASN A 67 -1.31 14.80 -3.71
C ASN A 67 -2.59 15.01 -2.89
N VAL A 68 -3.03 13.99 -2.14
CA VAL A 68 -4.21 14.11 -1.26
C VAL A 68 -4.00 15.15 -0.15
N PHE A 69 -2.76 15.35 0.30
CA PHE A 69 -2.42 16.38 1.27
C PHE A 69 -2.74 17.81 0.79
N LYS A 70 -2.66 18.08 -0.52
CA LYS A 70 -2.98 19.42 -1.07
C LYS A 70 -4.46 19.75 -0.92
N ASP A 71 -5.31 18.74 -0.96
CA ASP A 71 -6.76 18.88 -0.79
C ASP A 71 -7.17 18.85 0.69
N MET A 72 -6.23 18.56 1.59
CA MET A 72 -6.46 18.42 3.02
C MET A 72 -6.34 19.76 3.76
N THR A 73 -7.31 20.03 4.63
CA THR A 73 -7.33 21.21 5.50
C THR A 73 -7.43 20.77 6.98
N ALA A 74 -7.38 21.73 7.92
CA ALA A 74 -7.56 21.42 9.34
C ALA A 74 -8.95 20.83 9.66
N THR A 75 -9.95 21.15 8.85
CA THR A 75 -11.33 20.67 9.03
C THR A 75 -11.64 19.40 8.24
N THR A 76 -10.79 19.03 7.29
CA THR A 76 -11.00 17.90 6.38
C THR A 76 -10.00 16.77 6.70
N PRO A 77 -10.42 15.73 7.45
CA PRO A 77 -9.56 14.58 7.72
C PRO A 77 -9.25 13.77 6.46
N CYS A 78 -8.24 12.91 6.55
CA CYS A 78 -7.85 11.99 5.48
C CYS A 78 -7.96 10.55 5.97
N VAL A 79 -8.73 9.72 5.24
CA VAL A 79 -8.86 8.28 5.48
C VAL A 79 -7.96 7.54 4.51
N LEU A 80 -6.97 6.83 5.06
CA LEU A 80 -6.09 5.93 4.34
C LEU A 80 -6.62 4.50 4.52
N ILE A 81 -7.08 3.90 3.43
CA ILE A 81 -7.57 2.53 3.39
C ILE A 81 -6.36 1.64 3.10
N ALA A 82 -5.90 0.91 4.12
CA ALA A 82 -4.75 0.03 4.03
C ALA A 82 -5.16 -1.30 3.38
N GLY A 83 -4.61 -1.61 2.21
CA GLY A 83 -4.64 -2.95 1.62
C GLY A 83 -3.52 -3.83 2.17
N ASP A 84 -3.59 -5.12 1.86
CA ASP A 84 -2.59 -6.10 2.31
C ASP A 84 -1.19 -5.75 1.79
N GLY A 85 -0.20 -5.77 2.69
CA GLY A 85 1.20 -5.48 2.36
C GLY A 85 1.49 -4.00 2.04
N ALA A 86 0.54 -3.09 2.22
CA ALA A 86 0.78 -1.66 2.09
C ALA A 86 1.28 -1.05 3.42
N ASP A 87 2.20 -0.10 3.33
CA ASP A 87 2.65 0.72 4.48
C ASP A 87 2.15 2.17 4.36
N PRO A 88 0.90 2.46 4.75
CA PRO A 88 0.37 3.82 4.76
C PRO A 88 1.07 4.71 5.79
N MET A 89 1.62 4.14 6.87
CA MET A 89 2.28 4.93 7.91
C MET A 89 3.62 5.47 7.42
N GLY A 90 4.43 4.65 6.74
CA GLY A 90 5.67 5.08 6.13
C GLY A 90 5.46 6.24 5.15
N ALA A 91 4.39 6.18 4.35
CA ALA A 91 4.01 7.26 3.44
C ALA A 91 3.65 8.57 4.19
N VAL A 92 2.87 8.49 5.27
CA VAL A 92 2.55 9.65 6.12
C VAL A 92 3.80 10.20 6.81
N MET A 93 4.71 9.34 7.29
CA MET A 93 5.98 9.77 7.90
C MET A 93 6.88 10.50 6.91
N SER A 94 6.99 9.97 5.68
CA SER A 94 7.77 10.61 4.61
C SER A 94 7.21 12.01 4.30
N LEU A 95 5.89 12.12 4.17
CA LEU A 95 5.22 13.40 3.97
C LEU A 95 5.42 14.35 5.16
N ALA A 96 5.32 13.86 6.40
CA ALA A 96 5.52 14.67 7.59
C ALA A 96 6.95 15.22 7.66
N ARG A 97 7.96 14.45 7.25
CA ARG A 97 9.34 14.93 7.12
C ARG A 97 9.48 16.00 6.04
N ALA A 98 8.86 15.79 4.88
CA ALA A 98 8.86 16.79 3.80
C ALA A 98 8.19 18.11 4.21
N GLN A 99 7.17 18.06 5.07
CA GLN A 99 6.43 19.22 5.58
C GLN A 99 6.98 19.77 6.92
N ASN A 100 8.11 19.25 7.43
CA ASN A 100 8.66 19.60 8.76
C ASN A 100 7.62 19.47 9.91
N ALA A 101 6.71 18.50 9.80
CA ALA A 101 5.69 18.18 10.78
C ALA A 101 6.03 16.93 11.61
N ASP A 102 7.12 16.22 11.28
CA ASP A 102 7.60 15.00 11.94
C ASP A 102 7.75 15.15 13.47
N LYS A 103 8.26 16.29 13.94
CA LYS A 103 8.43 16.60 15.37
C LYS A 103 7.14 17.03 16.07
N ARG A 104 6.10 17.35 15.31
CA ARG A 104 4.80 17.86 15.80
C ARG A 104 3.68 16.93 15.35
N MET A 105 3.84 15.64 15.61
CA MET A 105 2.87 14.63 15.27
C MET A 105 2.62 13.68 16.44
N PHE A 106 1.36 13.32 16.65
CA PHE A 106 0.92 12.31 17.58
C PHE A 106 0.45 11.08 16.80
N ILE A 107 1.02 9.92 17.09
CA ILE A 107 0.62 8.64 16.51
C ILE A 107 -0.04 7.82 17.60
N VAL A 108 -1.23 7.30 17.35
CA VAL A 108 -1.95 6.41 18.25
C VAL A 108 -2.44 5.20 17.45
N SER A 109 -2.06 4.00 17.89
CA SER A 109 -2.60 2.77 17.33
C SER A 109 -3.80 2.33 18.15
N LEU A 110 -4.93 2.14 17.49
CA LEU A 110 -6.16 1.67 18.13
C LEU A 110 -6.15 0.15 18.23
N GLY A 111 -6.60 -0.33 19.39
CA GLY A 111 -6.43 -1.71 19.84
C GLY A 111 -5.98 -1.72 21.30
N GLY A 112 -6.51 -2.66 22.11
CA GLY A 112 -6.13 -2.79 23.52
C GLY A 112 -6.53 -1.62 24.44
N GLY A 113 -7.60 -0.88 24.12
CA GLY A 113 -8.17 0.15 25.01
C GLY A 113 -7.57 1.57 24.92
N GLN A 114 -6.83 1.89 23.85
CA GLN A 114 -6.19 3.21 23.67
C GLN A 114 -7.13 4.33 23.16
N GLU A 115 -8.44 4.10 23.15
CA GLU A 115 -9.46 5.03 22.65
C GLU A 115 -9.45 6.36 23.40
N GLY A 116 -9.26 6.33 24.74
CA GLY A 116 -9.15 7.52 25.56
C GLY A 116 -7.91 8.37 25.22
N ARG A 117 -6.78 7.70 24.95
CA ARG A 117 -5.55 8.37 24.49
C ARG A 117 -5.74 8.98 23.10
N ALA A 118 -6.45 8.31 22.20
CA ALA A 118 -6.77 8.85 20.88
C ALA A 118 -7.56 10.17 20.98
N ALA A 119 -8.62 10.20 21.81
CA ALA A 119 -9.39 11.41 22.05
C ALA A 119 -8.54 12.55 22.62
N GLU A 120 -7.66 12.24 23.59
CA GLU A 120 -6.75 13.23 24.17
C GLU A 120 -5.75 13.79 23.13
N MET A 121 -5.16 12.92 22.29
CA MET A 121 -4.21 13.36 21.26
C MET A 121 -4.88 14.21 20.19
N ILE A 122 -6.15 13.93 19.84
CA ILE A 122 -6.92 14.77 18.93
C ILE A 122 -7.10 16.17 19.54
N GLU A 123 -7.53 16.27 20.79
CA GLU A 123 -7.70 17.57 21.46
C GLU A 123 -6.39 18.36 21.59
N LYS A 124 -5.28 17.68 21.92
CA LYS A 124 -3.95 18.31 21.90
C LYS A 124 -3.56 18.76 20.49
N GLY A 125 -3.80 17.91 19.49
CA GLY A 125 -3.53 18.19 18.08
C GLY A 125 -4.23 19.47 17.61
N LYS A 126 -5.52 19.60 17.91
CA LYS A 126 -6.33 20.79 17.60
C LYS A 126 -5.72 22.07 18.19
N ARG A 127 -5.39 22.03 19.48
CA ARG A 127 -4.86 23.20 20.23
C ARG A 127 -3.47 23.62 19.78
N PHE A 128 -2.58 22.65 19.52
CA PHE A 128 -1.18 22.93 19.17
C PHE A 128 -0.92 23.00 17.66
N GLY A 129 -1.94 22.74 16.83
CA GLY A 129 -1.77 22.65 15.38
C GLY A 129 -0.84 21.51 14.96
N ALA A 130 -0.88 20.39 15.68
CA ALA A 130 -0.05 19.21 15.43
C ALA A 130 -0.79 18.17 14.58
N TRP A 131 -0.05 17.31 13.89
CA TRP A 131 -0.64 16.22 13.12
C TRP A 131 -1.06 15.10 14.07
N VAL A 132 -2.19 14.46 13.78
CA VAL A 132 -2.68 13.31 14.55
C VAL A 132 -2.92 12.17 13.58
N VAL A 133 -2.30 11.03 13.85
CA VAL A 133 -2.44 9.81 13.05
C VAL A 133 -3.05 8.74 13.94
N LEU A 134 -4.26 8.30 13.59
CA LEU A 134 -4.92 7.17 14.24
C LEU A 134 -4.75 5.94 13.35
N GLN A 135 -4.08 4.92 13.86
CA GLN A 135 -3.84 3.66 13.15
C GLN A 135 -4.82 2.59 13.61
N ASN A 136 -5.00 1.58 12.77
CA ASN A 136 -5.75 0.37 13.09
C ASN A 136 -7.19 0.63 13.58
N LEU A 137 -7.85 1.63 13.01
CA LEU A 137 -9.22 2.02 13.36
C LEU A 137 -10.22 0.85 13.29
N HIS A 138 -10.06 -0.04 12.31
CA HIS A 138 -10.84 -1.28 12.16
C HIS A 138 -10.79 -2.20 13.40
N LEU A 139 -9.77 -2.11 14.25
CA LEU A 139 -9.67 -2.90 15.50
C LEU A 139 -10.50 -2.31 16.65
N ALA A 140 -11.03 -1.09 16.51
CA ALA A 140 -11.79 -0.40 17.56
C ALA A 140 -13.11 0.19 17.04
N PRO A 141 -14.07 -0.64 16.57
CA PRO A 141 -15.36 -0.15 16.09
C PRO A 141 -16.18 0.57 17.17
N SER A 142 -15.93 0.26 18.45
CA SER A 142 -16.48 0.98 19.62
C SER A 142 -16.13 2.48 19.63
N PHE A 143 -15.02 2.87 19.01
CA PHE A 143 -14.58 4.25 18.95
C PHE A 143 -15.32 5.07 17.86
N PHE A 144 -15.94 4.42 16.89
CA PHE A 144 -16.55 5.08 15.73
C PHE A 144 -17.60 6.15 16.10
N PRO A 145 -18.56 5.92 17.03
CA PRO A 145 -19.50 6.96 17.44
C PRO A 145 -18.82 8.17 18.13
N HIS A 146 -17.65 7.97 18.73
CA HIS A 146 -16.85 9.06 19.27
C HIS A 146 -16.15 9.82 18.15
N LEU A 147 -15.52 9.10 17.22
CA LEU A 147 -14.87 9.66 16.04
C LEU A 147 -15.82 10.54 15.22
N GLU A 148 -17.05 10.08 14.95
CA GLU A 148 -18.08 10.86 14.24
C GLU A 148 -18.33 12.22 14.89
N ARG A 149 -18.52 12.23 16.21
CA ARG A 149 -18.77 13.45 16.98
C ARG A 149 -17.57 14.38 16.93
N VAL A 150 -16.36 13.85 17.09
CA VAL A 150 -15.12 14.63 17.07
C VAL A 150 -14.89 15.26 15.70
N VAL A 151 -15.11 14.51 14.62
CA VAL A 151 -14.99 15.02 13.24
C VAL A 151 -16.07 16.07 12.97
N GLY A 152 -17.31 15.87 13.39
CA GLY A 152 -18.36 16.88 13.27
C GLY A 152 -17.98 18.20 13.94
N ILE A 153 -17.47 18.14 15.18
CA ILE A 153 -16.97 19.33 15.89
C ILE A 153 -15.82 20.00 15.14
N ILE A 154 -14.88 19.22 14.60
CA ILE A 154 -13.75 19.75 13.82
C ILE A 154 -14.26 20.56 12.62
N GLN A 155 -15.31 20.10 11.94
CA GLN A 155 -15.84 20.80 10.77
C GLN A 155 -16.48 22.15 11.11
N ASP A 156 -17.13 22.24 12.28
CA ASP A 156 -17.84 23.45 12.71
C ASP A 156 -16.94 24.46 13.46
N THR A 157 -15.75 24.03 13.90
CA THR A 157 -14.84 24.86 14.71
C THR A 157 -14.00 25.80 13.84
N GLN A 158 -14.01 27.10 14.17
CA GLN A 158 -13.16 28.09 13.50
C GLN A 158 -11.78 28.28 14.17
N ASP A 159 -11.62 27.88 15.43
CA ASP A 159 -10.39 28.06 16.23
C ASP A 159 -9.49 26.81 16.21
N LEU A 160 -9.26 26.26 15.02
CA LEU A 160 -8.34 25.14 14.81
C LEU A 160 -6.97 25.69 14.39
N GLY A 161 -5.90 25.12 14.94
CA GLY A 161 -4.56 25.44 14.45
C GLY A 161 -4.44 25.14 12.95
N GLU A 162 -3.99 26.11 12.15
CA GLU A 162 -3.96 26.00 10.68
C GLU A 162 -3.16 24.77 10.16
N ASN A 163 -2.17 24.35 10.94
CA ASN A 163 -1.30 23.21 10.65
C ASN A 163 -1.86 21.86 11.14
N PHE A 164 -2.99 21.85 11.85
CA PHE A 164 -3.62 20.62 12.30
C PHE A 164 -4.01 19.76 11.11
N ARG A 165 -3.70 18.46 11.18
CA ARG A 165 -4.07 17.46 10.17
C ARG A 165 -4.43 16.17 10.89
N LEU A 166 -5.56 15.57 10.52
CA LEU A 166 -6.04 14.30 11.07
C LEU A 166 -6.00 13.20 10.00
N PHE A 167 -5.11 12.24 10.19
CA PHE A 167 -4.99 11.03 9.38
C PHE A 167 -5.64 9.85 10.09
N LEU A 168 -6.43 9.08 9.35
CA LEU A 168 -7.21 7.94 9.82
C LEU A 168 -6.80 6.72 8.98
N ILE A 169 -6.02 5.81 9.55
CA ILE A 169 -5.52 4.61 8.88
C ILE A 169 -6.37 3.41 9.31
N SER A 170 -6.99 2.73 8.35
CA SER A 170 -7.83 1.57 8.61
C SER A 170 -7.81 0.57 7.46
N ALA A 171 -7.90 -0.73 7.77
CA ALA A 171 -8.42 -1.70 6.80
C ALA A 171 -9.92 -1.45 6.54
N THR A 172 -10.46 -2.09 5.51
CA THR A 172 -11.89 -2.03 5.19
C THR A 172 -12.73 -2.63 6.31
N VAL A 173 -13.81 -1.95 6.68
CA VAL A 173 -14.77 -2.42 7.69
C VAL A 173 -16.15 -1.85 7.42
N ASP A 174 -17.18 -2.70 7.47
CA ASP A 174 -18.55 -2.33 7.09
C ASP A 174 -19.20 -1.33 8.04
N SER A 175 -18.77 -1.33 9.31
CA SER A 175 -19.29 -0.44 10.35
C SER A 175 -18.61 0.94 10.35
N PHE A 176 -17.68 1.22 9.42
CA PHE A 176 -17.00 2.50 9.40
C PHE A 176 -17.99 3.66 9.19
N PRO A 177 -17.91 4.74 9.99
CA PRO A 177 -18.77 5.89 9.87
C PRO A 177 -18.89 6.52 8.48
N VAL A 178 -20.10 6.45 7.91
CA VAL A 178 -20.40 7.09 6.62
C VAL A 178 -20.27 8.62 6.72
N SER A 179 -20.57 9.20 7.89
CA SER A 179 -20.42 10.64 8.13
C SER A 179 -18.96 11.09 7.99
N VAL A 180 -18.03 10.38 8.63
CA VAL A 180 -16.59 10.62 8.53
C VAL A 180 -16.13 10.41 7.09
N LEU A 181 -16.55 9.34 6.43
CA LEU A 181 -16.21 9.11 5.03
C LEU A 181 -16.67 10.28 4.15
N ARG A 182 -17.90 10.76 4.27
CA ARG A 182 -18.41 11.86 3.45
C ARG A 182 -17.54 13.12 3.57
N CYS A 183 -17.06 13.38 4.77
CA CYS A 183 -16.33 14.59 5.14
C CYS A 183 -14.81 14.47 5.03
N SER A 184 -14.29 13.32 4.61
CA SER A 184 -12.85 13.06 4.50
C SER A 184 -12.38 12.96 3.04
N CYS A 185 -11.11 13.30 2.82
CA CYS A 185 -10.38 12.78 1.67
C CYS A 185 -10.16 11.27 1.86
N LYS A 186 -10.20 10.47 0.79
CA LYS A 186 -9.97 9.02 0.87
C LYS A 186 -8.85 8.65 -0.08
N LEU A 187 -7.97 7.78 0.39
CA LEU A 187 -6.94 7.18 -0.44
C LEU A 187 -6.86 5.70 -0.16
N ALA A 188 -6.96 4.89 -1.21
CA ALA A 188 -6.60 3.48 -1.14
C ALA A 188 -5.08 3.36 -1.23
N CYS A 189 -4.47 2.77 -0.21
CA CYS A 189 -3.06 2.44 -0.16
C CYS A 189 -2.94 0.95 -0.47
N GLU A 190 -2.61 0.64 -1.72
CA GLU A 190 -2.33 -0.73 -2.18
C GLU A 190 -0.82 -0.89 -2.39
N ALA A 191 -0.30 -2.10 -2.19
CA ALA A 191 1.08 -2.39 -2.53
C ALA A 191 1.30 -2.20 -4.03
N ALA A 192 2.50 -1.74 -4.42
CA ALA A 192 2.83 -1.54 -5.83
C ALA A 192 2.71 -2.85 -6.62
N SER A 193 1.68 -2.95 -7.46
CA SER A 193 1.47 -4.14 -8.29
C SER A 193 2.32 -4.07 -9.57
N GLY A 194 3.08 -5.14 -9.82
CA GLY A 194 3.88 -5.30 -11.04
C GLY A 194 5.33 -4.88 -10.88
N VAL A 195 6.22 -5.62 -11.57
CA VAL A 195 7.68 -5.47 -11.44
C VAL A 195 8.15 -4.04 -11.66
N ARG A 196 7.65 -3.37 -12.72
CA ARG A 196 8.04 -1.99 -13.03
C ARG A 196 7.66 -1.02 -11.91
N SER A 197 6.43 -1.10 -11.40
CA SER A 197 5.94 -0.24 -10.32
C SER A 197 6.74 -0.44 -9.04
N ASN A 198 7.03 -1.71 -8.70
CA ASN A 198 7.86 -2.05 -7.55
C ASN A 198 9.30 -1.54 -7.71
N MET A 199 9.90 -1.71 -8.90
CA MET A 199 11.22 -1.17 -9.20
C MET A 199 11.24 0.36 -9.13
N THR A 200 10.25 1.04 -9.70
CA THR A 200 10.15 2.51 -9.61
C THR A 200 10.03 2.97 -8.15
N LEU A 201 9.18 2.30 -7.35
CA LEU A 201 9.04 2.59 -5.92
C LEU A 201 10.37 2.42 -5.17
N ILE A 202 11.08 1.30 -5.38
CA ILE A 202 12.37 1.02 -4.74
C ILE A 202 13.43 2.05 -5.17
N LEU A 203 13.47 2.41 -6.45
CA LEU A 203 14.40 3.41 -6.95
C LEU A 203 14.12 4.78 -6.33
N ASP A 204 12.85 5.18 -6.22
CA ASP A 204 12.48 6.48 -5.65
C ASP A 204 12.69 6.53 -4.13
N SER A 205 12.42 5.44 -3.42
CA SER A 205 12.52 5.38 -1.95
C SER A 205 13.94 5.12 -1.43
N HIS A 206 14.74 4.31 -2.14
CA HIS A 206 16.04 3.83 -1.65
C HIS A 206 17.24 4.34 -2.45
N VAL A 207 17.05 4.95 -3.63
CA VAL A 207 18.14 5.47 -4.44
C VAL A 207 18.16 7.00 -4.41
N THR A 208 18.84 7.54 -3.40
CA THR A 208 19.18 8.98 -3.36
C THR A 208 20.08 9.34 -4.56
N PRO A 209 20.00 10.54 -5.16
CA PRO A 209 20.93 10.99 -6.20
C PRO A 209 22.42 10.86 -5.79
N THR A 210 22.72 10.87 -4.49
CA THR A 210 24.04 10.61 -3.91
C THR A 210 24.52 9.16 -4.05
N LEU A 211 23.60 8.18 -4.08
CA LEU A 211 23.93 6.79 -4.39
C LEU A 211 24.15 6.60 -5.89
N LEU A 212 23.33 7.24 -6.74
CA LEU A 212 23.51 7.23 -8.20
C LEU A 212 24.86 7.80 -8.63
N SER A 213 25.32 8.89 -8.01
CA SER A 213 26.65 9.46 -8.29
C SER A 213 27.82 8.60 -7.82
N ARG A 214 27.56 7.52 -7.07
CA ARG A 214 28.58 6.54 -6.63
C ARG A 214 28.71 5.35 -7.57
N PHE A 215 27.77 5.19 -8.50
CA PHE A 215 27.78 4.16 -9.52
C PHE A 215 28.35 4.74 -10.82
N ASP A 216 29.66 5.00 -10.85
CA ASP A 216 30.40 5.11 -12.09
C ASP A 216 30.98 3.73 -12.47
N ASP A 217 30.78 3.40 -13.75
CA ASP A 217 31.37 2.36 -14.60
C ASP A 217 31.18 0.85 -14.30
N ASP A 218 30.50 0.23 -15.27
CA ASP A 218 30.72 -1.09 -15.89
C ASP A 218 30.33 -2.43 -15.25
N LYS A 219 29.90 -2.55 -14.00
CA LYS A 219 29.25 -3.80 -13.54
C LYS A 219 28.15 -3.54 -12.52
N VAL A 220 26.93 -3.33 -13.00
CA VAL A 220 25.76 -3.11 -12.14
C VAL A 220 25.32 -4.43 -11.50
N GLN A 221 25.70 -4.65 -10.24
CA GLN A 221 24.95 -5.55 -9.36
C GLN A 221 23.82 -4.73 -8.73
N LEU A 222 22.62 -4.87 -9.30
CA LEU A 222 21.40 -4.37 -8.69
C LEU A 222 21.27 -5.03 -7.30
N PRO A 223 21.13 -4.27 -6.20
CA PRO A 223 21.01 -4.84 -4.86
C PRO A 223 19.86 -5.86 -4.80
N LEU A 224 20.05 -6.96 -4.06
CA LEU A 224 19.03 -8.02 -3.84
C LEU A 224 17.66 -7.47 -3.37
N ALA A 225 17.61 -6.24 -2.84
CA ALA A 225 16.37 -5.54 -2.50
C ALA A 225 15.40 -5.39 -3.70
N LEU A 226 15.88 -5.35 -4.94
CA LEU A 226 15.05 -5.31 -6.15
C LEU A 226 14.32 -6.63 -6.46
N PHE A 227 14.79 -7.74 -5.88
CA PHE A 227 14.31 -9.08 -6.21
C PHE A 227 13.52 -9.76 -5.11
N ASN A 228 13.28 -9.13 -3.95
CA ASN A 228 12.48 -9.75 -2.90
C ASN A 228 10.99 -9.62 -3.28
N PRO A 229 10.35 -10.68 -3.82
CA PRO A 229 8.92 -10.65 -4.07
C PRO A 229 8.24 -10.83 -2.71
N VAL A 230 7.14 -10.11 -2.51
CA VAL A 230 6.20 -10.23 -1.40
C VAL A 230 6.08 -11.68 -0.89
N ASP A 231 6.69 -11.96 0.27
CA ASP A 231 6.45 -13.14 1.11
C ASP A 231 6.83 -12.78 2.55
N GLU A 232 6.13 -11.81 3.15
CA GLU A 232 6.01 -11.74 4.61
C GLU A 232 4.71 -12.44 5.02
N VAL A 233 4.72 -13.77 4.88
CA VAL A 233 3.78 -14.62 5.60
C VAL A 233 4.23 -14.61 7.06
N GLY A 234 3.32 -14.18 7.93
CA GLY A 234 3.58 -13.89 9.34
C GLY A 234 4.35 -14.97 10.08
N THR A 235 5.36 -14.54 10.81
CA THR A 235 5.92 -15.24 11.95
C THR A 235 5.62 -14.43 13.19
N VAL A 236 4.69 -14.95 13.98
CA VAL A 236 4.48 -14.59 15.38
C VAL A 236 5.80 -14.86 16.11
N ILE A 237 6.44 -13.82 16.62
CA ILE A 237 7.56 -13.97 17.55
C ILE A 237 6.93 -13.98 18.95
N GLU A 238 6.72 -15.17 19.49
CA GLU A 238 6.53 -15.35 20.93
C GLU A 238 7.85 -14.97 21.62
N HIS A 239 7.78 -13.96 22.50
CA HIS A 239 8.86 -13.62 23.41
C HIS A 239 8.79 -14.58 24.60
N ASP A 240 9.54 -15.68 24.53
CA ASP A 240 9.92 -16.41 25.73
C ASP A 240 11.19 -15.80 26.31
N SER A 241 11.03 -15.31 27.53
CA SER A 241 12.08 -14.81 28.41
C SER A 241 12.88 -15.96 29.02
N GLU A 242 14.19 -15.97 28.81
CA GLU A 242 15.11 -16.60 29.75
C GLU A 242 16.48 -15.91 29.71
N SER A 243 17.03 -15.73 30.91
CA SER A 243 18.27 -15.05 31.26
C SER A 243 19.50 -15.89 30.93
N ASP A 244 20.65 -15.24 30.73
CA ASP A 244 21.85 -15.43 31.57
C ASP A 244 23.04 -14.58 31.06
N SER A 245 24.04 -14.49 31.93
CA SER A 245 24.97 -13.39 32.21
C SER A 245 26.34 -13.43 31.50
N GLU A 246 27.02 -12.25 31.54
CA GLU A 246 28.50 -12.01 31.46
C GLU A 246 29.22 -12.27 30.12
N SER A 247 30.27 -11.56 29.68
CA SER A 247 30.98 -10.31 30.00
C SER A 247 32.00 -10.06 28.86
N ASP A 248 32.57 -8.84 28.80
CA ASP A 248 33.79 -8.40 28.08
C ASP A 248 33.74 -7.94 26.60
N GLY A 249 34.15 -6.67 26.42
CA GLY A 249 35.09 -6.26 25.38
C GLY A 249 34.54 -5.64 24.09
N ASP A 250 34.18 -4.36 24.12
CA ASP A 250 33.84 -3.54 22.95
C ASP A 250 35.03 -3.33 21.99
N ASP A 251 34.92 -3.82 20.75
CA ASP A 251 35.67 -3.34 19.58
C ASP A 251 34.74 -3.29 18.34
N PRO A 252 34.36 -2.10 17.84
CA PRO A 252 33.32 -1.93 16.82
C PRO A 252 33.75 -2.31 15.39
N THR A 253 34.95 -2.82 15.18
CA THR A 253 35.45 -3.17 13.83
C THR A 253 35.23 -4.63 13.42
N LYS A 254 34.78 -5.52 14.33
CA LYS A 254 34.55 -6.94 14.02
C LYS A 254 33.11 -7.29 13.57
N GLN A 255 32.13 -6.42 13.75
CA GLN A 255 30.73 -6.72 13.38
C GLN A 255 30.44 -6.56 11.87
N LEU A 256 31.27 -5.82 11.12
CA LEU A 256 31.04 -5.60 9.69
C LEU A 256 31.58 -6.74 8.80
N ALA A 257 32.45 -7.61 9.33
CA ALA A 257 33.05 -8.72 8.57
C ALA A 257 32.28 -10.05 8.67
N ALA A 258 31.34 -10.18 9.62
CA ALA A 258 30.61 -11.43 9.85
C ALA A 258 29.37 -11.61 8.94
N LEU A 259 28.94 -10.57 8.23
CA LEU A 259 27.77 -10.60 7.34
C LEU A 259 28.08 -11.00 5.88
N THR A 260 29.34 -11.26 5.53
CA THR A 260 29.76 -11.49 4.13
C THR A 260 30.25 -12.93 3.84
N THR A 261 30.27 -13.83 4.82
CA THR A 261 30.75 -15.22 4.61
C THR A 261 29.93 -16.25 5.37
N ALA A 262 28.69 -16.46 4.93
CA ALA A 262 27.96 -17.70 5.23
C ALA A 262 27.58 -18.38 3.90
N PRO A 263 27.98 -19.64 3.67
CA PRO A 263 27.57 -20.37 2.48
C PRO A 263 26.07 -20.70 2.56
N ILE A 264 25.34 -20.35 1.50
CA ILE A 264 23.92 -20.70 1.32
C ILE A 264 23.80 -22.23 1.24
N THR A 265 23.28 -22.86 2.28
CA THR A 265 22.86 -24.26 2.23
C THR A 265 21.48 -24.33 1.58
N ARG A 266 21.36 -25.08 0.48
CA ARG A 266 20.05 -25.35 -0.15
C ARG A 266 19.11 -26.01 0.87
N PRO A 267 17.83 -25.61 0.97
CA PRO A 267 16.85 -26.42 1.66
C PRO A 267 16.71 -27.76 0.96
N LYS A 268 16.72 -28.85 1.73
CA LYS A 268 16.47 -30.21 1.24
C LYS A 268 15.05 -30.29 0.71
N SER A 269 14.89 -30.80 -0.51
CA SER A 269 13.60 -31.14 -1.09
C SER A 269 12.89 -32.18 -0.21
N LEU A 270 11.76 -31.81 0.40
CA LEU A 270 10.84 -32.78 0.99
C LEU A 270 10.05 -33.44 -0.15
N THR A 271 10.32 -34.71 -0.38
CA THR A 271 9.49 -35.58 -1.22
C THR A 271 8.16 -35.86 -0.51
N PRO A 272 7.01 -35.86 -1.20
CA PRO A 272 5.75 -36.24 -0.58
C PRO A 272 5.68 -37.77 -0.47
N THR A 273 5.80 -38.28 0.75
CA THR A 273 5.44 -39.67 1.07
C THR A 273 3.92 -39.77 1.14
N ALA A 274 3.31 -40.38 0.12
CA ALA A 274 1.91 -40.74 0.12
C ALA A 274 1.66 -41.90 1.11
N THR A 275 1.13 -41.59 2.30
CA THR A 275 0.56 -42.58 3.21
C THR A 275 -0.92 -42.76 2.87
N MET A 276 -1.24 -43.89 2.26
CA MET A 276 -2.60 -44.32 1.91
C MET A 276 -3.31 -44.81 3.18
N MET A 277 -4.16 -43.97 3.80
CA MET A 277 -5.10 -44.44 4.82
C MET A 277 -6.34 -45.03 4.14
N ARG A 278 -6.48 -46.36 4.19
CA ARG A 278 -7.75 -47.05 3.95
C ARG A 278 -8.67 -46.82 5.15
N GLY A 279 -9.60 -45.87 5.02
CA GLY A 279 -10.78 -45.78 5.89
C GLY A 279 -11.86 -46.73 5.38
N GLY A 280 -12.19 -47.74 6.17
CA GLY A 280 -13.27 -48.69 5.88
C GLY A 280 -14.64 -48.03 6.00
N PHE A 281 -15.49 -48.28 5.00
CA PHE A 281 -16.93 -48.10 5.10
C PHE A 281 -17.52 -49.28 5.88
N GLN A 282 -18.24 -48.99 6.97
CA GLN A 282 -19.21 -49.90 7.55
C GLN A 282 -20.50 -49.15 7.88
N LYS A 283 -21.57 -49.69 7.28
CA LYS A 283 -23.02 -49.40 7.40
C LYS A 283 -23.55 -48.15 6.71
#